data_AF-A0A135LNE1-F1
#
_entry.id   AF-A0A135LNE1-F1
#
_cell.length_a   1.000
_cell.length_b   1.000
_cell.length_c   1.000
_cell.angle_alpha   90.00
_cell.angle_beta   90.00
_cell.angle_gamma   90.00
#
_symmetry.space_group_name_H-M   'P 1'
#
loop_
_entity.id
_entity.type
_entity.pdbx_description
1 polymer ?
#
loop_
_entity_poly.entity_id
_entity_poly.type
_entity_poly.pdbx_seq_one_letter_code
_entity_poly.pdbx_strand_id
1 'polypeptide(L)'
;MKSAAVILVGSLSTIVAGHGYMVTPDSRTKLGFDAGTDTCPECTILEPVQSWPDLDAAPVGRSGPCGYNARVSVDYNQPGKDWGKEVVKTYKAGDVIDVVWCVDHNGDHGGMFTYRICQDQAIVDKFLDPDYLPTEKEKQAAEACFDEGLLPCTGVDGQACDYSPDCKEGEACHRNDWFTCNGFEDTKCKGVDNAALNSCKTTIAGGYTVSKKVKLPDYVSNHTLLSWKWNSFQTGQIYLSCSDIAIQ
;
A
#
# COMPACT_ATOMS: atom_id res chain seq x y z
N MET A 1 -25.15 -40.17 35.60
CA MET A 1 -24.86 -38.92 34.86
C MET A 1 -23.94 -38.07 35.70
N LYS A 2 -22.70 -37.84 35.29
CA LYS A 2 -21.82 -36.81 35.87
C LYS A 2 -21.16 -36.09 34.69
N SER A 3 -21.49 -34.82 34.54
CA SER A 3 -21.11 -33.96 33.42
C SER A 3 -19.60 -33.73 33.39
N ALA A 4 -19.00 -33.95 32.23
CA ALA A 4 -17.66 -33.45 31.91
C ALA A 4 -17.80 -32.00 31.44
N ALA A 5 -17.17 -31.07 32.13
CA ALA A 5 -17.03 -29.69 31.67
C ALA A 5 -15.89 -29.66 30.64
N VAL A 6 -16.24 -29.40 29.37
CA VAL A 6 -15.28 -29.11 28.32
C VAL A 6 -14.84 -27.66 28.49
N ILE A 7 -13.57 -27.45 28.86
CA ILE A 7 -12.94 -26.13 28.85
C ILE A 7 -12.54 -25.85 27.40
N LEU A 8 -13.25 -24.94 26.75
CA LEU A 8 -12.86 -24.38 25.45
C LEU A 8 -11.65 -23.45 25.70
N VAL A 9 -10.46 -23.90 25.33
CA VAL A 9 -9.28 -23.03 25.26
C VAL A 9 -9.43 -22.20 23.99
N GLY A 10 -9.88 -20.95 24.13
CA GLY A 10 -9.88 -19.99 23.04
C GLY A 10 -8.43 -19.68 22.68
N SER A 11 -7.99 -20.11 21.50
CA SER A 11 -6.73 -19.68 20.91
C SER A 11 -6.77 -18.17 20.71
N LEU A 12 -6.06 -17.41 21.55
CA LEU A 12 -5.61 -16.07 21.20
C LEU A 12 -4.64 -16.23 20.03
N SER A 13 -5.16 -16.14 18.80
CA SER A 13 -4.34 -15.92 17.62
C SER A 13 -3.60 -14.60 17.85
N THR A 14 -2.30 -14.68 18.14
CA THR A 14 -1.44 -13.51 18.11
C THR A 14 -1.49 -12.96 16.70
N ILE A 15 -2.24 -11.87 16.51
CA ILE A 15 -2.32 -11.17 15.24
C ILE A 15 -0.93 -10.57 15.01
N VAL A 16 -0.08 -11.32 14.29
CA VAL A 16 1.14 -10.74 13.73
C VAL A 16 0.64 -9.91 12.56
N ALA A 17 0.31 -8.64 12.84
CA ALA A 17 -0.01 -7.71 11.78
C ALA A 17 1.23 -7.53 10.90
N GLY A 18 1.02 -7.44 9.61
CA GLY A 18 2.07 -7.10 8.65
C GLY A 18 2.34 -5.64 8.79
N HIS A 19 3.46 -5.17 8.25
CA HIS A 19 3.85 -3.80 8.51
C HIS A 19 4.67 -3.28 7.35
N GLY A 20 4.11 -2.32 6.61
CA GLY A 20 4.82 -1.65 5.53
C GLY A 20 4.11 -0.39 5.04
N TYR A 21 4.86 0.46 4.36
CA TYR A 21 4.36 1.72 3.79
C TYR A 21 5.25 2.20 2.63
N MET A 22 4.70 3.03 1.75
CA MET A 22 5.44 3.60 0.62
C MET A 22 6.47 4.64 1.06
N VAL A 23 7.68 4.59 0.49
CA VAL A 23 8.79 5.51 0.85
C VAL A 23 9.36 6.30 -0.32
N THR A 24 9.19 5.85 -1.57
CA THR A 24 9.64 6.60 -2.76
C THR A 24 8.58 6.55 -3.87
N PRO A 25 8.18 7.72 -4.41
CA PRO A 25 8.36 9.06 -3.86
C PRO A 25 7.80 9.19 -2.43
N ASP A 26 8.28 10.18 -1.66
CA ASP A 26 7.89 10.37 -0.26
C ASP A 26 6.37 10.39 -0.10
N SER A 27 5.83 9.38 0.60
CA SER A 27 4.39 9.27 0.84
C SER A 27 3.94 10.17 1.99
N ARG A 28 2.65 10.46 2.05
CA ARG A 28 2.04 11.16 3.19
C ARG A 28 2.35 10.45 4.51
N THR A 29 2.34 9.12 4.52
CA THR A 29 2.75 8.29 5.67
C THR A 29 4.21 8.53 6.07
N LYS A 30 5.12 8.56 5.09
CA LYS A 30 6.54 8.85 5.33
C LYS A 30 6.73 10.27 5.87
N LEU A 31 6.09 11.26 5.27
CA LEU A 31 6.16 12.66 5.71
C LEU A 31 5.59 12.85 7.12
N GLY A 32 4.47 12.19 7.43
CA GLY A 32 3.88 12.18 8.77
C GLY A 32 4.84 11.60 9.82
N PHE A 33 5.56 10.53 9.48
CA PHE A 33 6.60 9.95 10.33
C PHE A 33 7.82 10.84 10.49
N ASP A 34 8.35 11.40 9.41
CA ASP A 34 9.52 12.28 9.44
C ASP A 34 9.24 13.57 10.23
N ALA A 35 7.99 14.05 10.22
CA ALA A 35 7.52 15.17 11.04
C ALA A 35 7.25 14.80 12.51
N GLY A 36 7.33 13.51 12.87
CA GLY A 36 7.06 13.00 14.22
C GLY A 36 5.57 12.92 14.60
N THR A 37 4.66 13.09 13.63
CA THR A 37 3.22 12.92 13.84
C THR A 37 2.84 11.43 13.89
N ASP A 38 3.46 10.63 13.02
CA ASP A 38 3.31 9.18 13.03
C ASP A 38 4.42 8.54 13.89
N THR A 39 4.05 7.59 14.74
CA THR A 39 5.00 6.87 15.61
C THR A 39 5.19 5.42 15.17
N CYS A 40 4.44 4.96 14.17
CA CYS A 40 4.56 3.66 13.52
C CYS A 40 3.99 3.75 12.11
N PRO A 41 4.73 4.30 11.12
CA PRO A 41 4.22 4.48 9.75
C PRO A 41 3.77 3.16 9.13
N GLU A 42 4.49 2.08 9.43
CA GLU A 42 4.20 0.73 8.96
C GLU A 42 2.90 0.13 9.56
N CYS A 43 2.30 0.77 10.57
CA CYS A 43 1.01 0.38 11.17
C CYS A 43 -0.22 0.94 10.42
N THR A 44 -0.05 1.54 9.24
CA THR A 44 -1.16 2.07 8.43
C THR A 44 -1.89 0.92 7.71
N ILE A 45 -2.86 0.32 8.40
CA ILE A 45 -3.49 -0.97 8.04
C ILE A 45 -5.00 -0.85 7.78
N LEU A 46 -5.49 -1.60 6.78
CA LEU A 46 -6.89 -1.93 6.57
C LEU A 46 -7.13 -3.39 6.98
N GLU A 47 -7.89 -3.59 8.07
CA GLU A 47 -8.25 -4.91 8.58
C GLU A 47 -9.52 -4.89 9.46
N PRO A 48 -10.21 -6.02 9.64
CA PRO A 48 -10.05 -7.28 8.91
C PRO A 48 -10.72 -7.22 7.52
N VAL A 49 -10.04 -7.73 6.49
CA VAL A 49 -10.57 -7.76 5.11
C VAL A 49 -10.21 -9.06 4.38
N GLN A 50 -10.88 -9.33 3.26
CA GLN A 50 -10.47 -10.37 2.32
C GLN A 50 -9.46 -9.79 1.33
N SER A 51 -8.16 -9.90 1.64
CA SER A 51 -7.07 -9.40 0.80
C SER A 51 -6.64 -10.36 -0.31
N TRP A 52 -7.07 -11.63 -0.25
CA TRP A 52 -6.64 -12.71 -1.14
C TRP A 52 -7.78 -13.73 -1.35
N PRO A 53 -7.89 -14.41 -2.52
CA PRO A 53 -7.11 -14.20 -3.74
C PRO A 53 -7.61 -13.04 -4.61
N ASP A 54 -8.81 -12.53 -4.35
CA ASP A 54 -9.33 -11.36 -5.07
C ASP A 54 -8.76 -10.08 -4.45
N LEU A 55 -7.85 -9.45 -5.18
CA LEU A 55 -7.03 -8.34 -4.66
C LEU A 55 -7.81 -7.02 -4.52
N ASP A 56 -8.96 -6.92 -5.19
CA ASP A 56 -9.73 -5.68 -5.34
C ASP A 56 -11.16 -5.79 -4.76
N ALA A 57 -11.57 -6.97 -4.28
CA ALA A 57 -12.90 -7.18 -3.71
C ALA A 57 -13.15 -6.47 -2.38
N ALA A 58 -12.11 -6.25 -1.57
CA ALA A 58 -12.27 -5.66 -0.24
C ALA A 58 -12.55 -4.15 -0.33
N PRO A 59 -13.64 -3.64 0.28
CA PRO A 59 -13.85 -2.20 0.38
C PRO A 59 -12.79 -1.55 1.27
N VAL A 60 -12.34 -0.35 0.91
CA VAL A 60 -11.26 0.36 1.61
C VAL A 60 -11.71 1.12 2.85
N GLY A 61 -13.02 1.31 3.02
CA GLY A 61 -13.63 1.95 4.19
C GLY A 61 -12.94 3.27 4.58
N ARG A 62 -12.62 3.41 5.88
CA ARG A 62 -11.92 4.58 6.40
C ARG A 62 -10.48 4.70 5.88
N SER A 63 -9.81 3.61 5.55
CA SER A 63 -8.42 3.66 5.09
C SER A 63 -8.29 4.44 3.80
N GLY A 64 -9.20 4.24 2.84
CA GLY A 64 -9.12 4.92 1.53
C GLY A 64 -7.80 4.68 0.78
N PRO A 65 -7.57 5.36 -0.34
CA PRO A 65 -6.37 5.17 -1.16
C PRO A 65 -5.07 5.66 -0.50
N CYS A 66 -5.15 6.50 0.54
CA CYS A 66 -3.98 7.06 1.22
C CYS A 66 -3.67 6.41 2.57
N GLY A 67 -4.56 5.58 3.11
CA GLY A 67 -4.39 4.92 4.39
C GLY A 67 -4.91 5.71 5.59
N TYR A 68 -5.30 4.97 6.63
CA TYR A 68 -5.63 5.48 7.96
C TYR A 68 -4.76 4.77 8.99
N ASN A 69 -4.04 5.52 9.82
CA ASN A 69 -3.21 4.95 10.86
C ASN A 69 -3.90 5.06 12.22
N ALA A 70 -4.44 3.93 12.69
CA ALA A 70 -5.14 3.85 13.97
C ALA A 70 -4.22 4.11 15.18
N ARG A 71 -2.91 3.85 15.07
CA ARG A 71 -1.94 4.06 16.17
C ARG A 71 -1.92 5.51 16.64
N VAL A 72 -1.97 6.43 15.69
CA VAL A 72 -1.89 7.88 15.91
C VAL A 72 -3.18 8.61 15.55
N SER A 73 -4.21 7.87 15.13
CA SER A 73 -5.50 8.41 14.66
C SER A 73 -5.36 9.42 13.52
N VAL A 74 -4.46 9.15 12.58
CA VAL A 74 -4.18 10.02 11.42
C VAL A 74 -4.86 9.47 10.18
N ASP A 75 -5.57 10.35 9.47
CA ASP A 75 -6.20 10.04 8.18
C ASP A 75 -5.41 10.72 7.06
N TYR A 76 -4.63 9.94 6.31
CA TYR A 76 -3.75 10.49 5.27
C TYR A 76 -4.50 10.87 3.98
N ASN A 77 -5.81 10.60 3.92
CA ASN A 77 -6.65 11.01 2.79
C ASN A 77 -6.91 12.53 2.77
N GLN A 78 -6.65 13.22 3.87
CA GLN A 78 -6.72 14.69 3.97
C GLN A 78 -5.30 15.25 4.13
N PRO A 79 -4.95 16.37 3.46
CA PRO A 79 -3.70 17.08 3.73
C PRO A 79 -3.58 17.48 5.20
N GLY A 80 -2.47 17.12 5.82
CA GLY A 80 -2.16 17.45 7.20
C GLY A 80 -1.28 18.69 7.30
N LYS A 81 -0.69 18.89 8.48
CA LYS A 81 0.26 19.99 8.67
C LYS A 81 1.49 19.84 7.75
N ASP A 82 1.99 18.61 7.62
CA ASP A 82 3.31 18.30 7.06
C ASP A 82 3.25 17.45 5.77
N TRP A 83 2.06 17.19 5.23
CA TRP A 83 1.85 16.39 4.01
C TRP A 83 0.65 16.90 3.20
N GLY A 84 0.57 16.54 1.92
CA GLY A 84 -0.62 16.76 1.08
C GLY A 84 -0.80 18.16 0.49
N LYS A 85 -0.01 19.16 0.92
CA LYS A 85 -0.15 20.57 0.47
C LYS A 85 0.62 20.89 -0.80
N GLU A 86 1.71 20.17 -1.03
CA GLU A 86 2.64 20.41 -2.11
C GLU A 86 3.05 19.06 -2.70
N VAL A 87 3.42 19.05 -3.98
CA VAL A 87 3.97 17.87 -4.63
C VAL A 87 5.39 17.60 -4.11
N VAL A 88 5.70 16.33 -3.81
CA VAL A 88 7.04 15.94 -3.39
C VAL A 88 7.99 15.74 -4.56
N LYS A 89 7.43 15.51 -5.76
CA LYS A 89 8.21 15.28 -6.99
C LYS A 89 7.40 15.57 -8.25
N THR A 90 8.07 16.14 -9.25
CA THR A 90 7.55 16.35 -10.60
C THR A 90 8.19 15.37 -11.57
N TYR A 91 7.37 14.79 -12.44
CA TYR A 91 7.75 13.87 -13.50
C TYR A 91 7.19 14.34 -14.83
N LYS A 92 7.59 13.69 -15.93
CA LYS A 92 6.96 13.86 -17.24
C LYS A 92 5.95 12.76 -17.52
N ALA A 93 4.98 13.08 -18.35
CA ALA A 93 4.06 12.09 -18.91
C ALA A 93 4.86 10.96 -19.59
N GLY A 94 4.50 9.70 -19.30
CA GLY A 94 5.18 8.53 -19.85
C GLY A 94 6.52 8.15 -19.20
N ASP A 95 7.02 8.90 -18.20
CA ASP A 95 8.29 8.59 -17.52
C ASP A 95 8.25 7.20 -16.86
N VAL A 96 9.36 6.48 -16.93
CA VAL A 96 9.60 5.28 -16.11
C VAL A 96 10.32 5.69 -14.84
N ILE A 97 9.70 5.48 -13.69
CA ILE A 97 10.17 5.97 -12.39
C ILE A 97 10.45 4.83 -11.42
N ASP A 98 11.40 5.04 -10.51
CA ASP A 98 11.61 4.16 -9.36
C ASP A 98 10.54 4.41 -8.29
N VAL A 99 9.95 3.32 -7.82
CA VAL A 99 8.99 3.31 -6.71
C VAL A 99 9.43 2.29 -5.67
N VAL A 100 9.41 2.71 -4.40
CA VAL A 100 9.93 1.91 -3.29
C VAL A 100 8.94 1.96 -2.13
N TRP A 101 8.69 0.81 -1.53
CA TRP A 101 8.02 0.69 -0.24
C TRP A 101 8.93 -0.02 0.76
N CYS A 102 8.61 0.14 2.05
CA CYS A 102 9.40 -0.38 3.16
C CYS A 102 8.61 -1.45 3.90
N VAL A 103 9.17 -2.64 4.06
CA VAL A 103 8.57 -3.74 4.84
C VAL A 103 9.32 -3.91 6.16
N ASP A 104 8.60 -3.99 7.28
CA ASP A 104 9.20 -4.26 8.59
C ASP A 104 9.66 -5.71 8.69
N HIS A 105 10.80 -5.94 9.34
CA HIS A 105 11.37 -7.28 9.53
C HIS A 105 10.39 -8.28 10.17
N ASN A 106 9.56 -7.84 11.12
CA ASN A 106 8.61 -8.71 11.82
C ASN A 106 7.24 -8.77 11.14
N GLY A 107 7.03 -7.99 10.07
CA GLY A 107 5.74 -7.84 9.38
C GLY A 107 5.81 -8.17 7.89
N ASP A 108 6.74 -9.03 7.46
CA ASP A 108 6.85 -9.48 6.07
C ASP A 108 5.90 -10.65 5.78
N HIS A 109 4.80 -10.31 5.09
CA HIS A 109 3.63 -11.16 4.88
C HIS A 109 3.54 -11.79 3.49
N GLY A 110 4.53 -11.55 2.63
CA GLY A 110 4.45 -11.94 1.21
C GLY A 110 3.26 -11.28 0.49
N GLY A 111 2.71 -11.95 -0.51
CA GLY A 111 1.57 -11.45 -1.28
C GLY A 111 1.95 -10.55 -2.45
N MET A 112 1.07 -9.61 -2.79
CA MET A 112 1.16 -8.82 -4.02
C MET A 112 0.91 -7.34 -3.76
N PHE A 113 1.59 -6.46 -4.50
CA PHE A 113 1.47 -5.01 -4.36
C PHE A 113 1.42 -4.31 -5.71
N THR A 114 0.90 -3.09 -5.72
CA THR A 114 0.76 -2.29 -6.94
C THR A 114 0.86 -0.78 -6.66
N TYR A 115 0.94 -0.01 -7.73
CA TYR A 115 0.93 1.45 -7.73
C TYR A 115 -0.05 1.96 -8.77
N ARG A 116 -0.71 3.07 -8.46
CA ARG A 116 -1.93 3.51 -9.16
C ARG A 116 -2.03 5.02 -9.20
N ILE A 117 -2.56 5.56 -10.30
CA ILE A 117 -2.88 6.99 -10.44
C ILE A 117 -4.31 7.14 -10.97
N CYS A 118 -5.19 7.70 -10.15
CA CYS A 118 -6.51 8.14 -10.61
C CYS A 118 -6.35 9.33 -11.57
N GLN A 119 -6.89 9.20 -12.78
CA GLN A 119 -6.81 10.22 -13.83
C GLN A 119 -8.06 11.13 -13.89
N ASP A 120 -8.96 11.02 -12.90
CA ASP A 120 -10.05 11.97 -12.69
C ASP A 120 -9.66 12.97 -11.59
N GLN A 121 -9.24 14.17 -12.01
CA GLN A 121 -8.79 15.21 -11.10
C GLN A 121 -9.88 15.66 -10.12
N ALA A 122 -11.17 15.64 -10.51
CA ALA A 122 -12.24 16.08 -9.61
C ALA A 122 -12.45 15.10 -8.44
N ILE A 123 -12.14 13.82 -8.65
CA ILE A 123 -12.07 12.83 -7.57
C ILE A 123 -10.86 13.11 -6.68
N VAL A 124 -9.68 13.31 -7.28
CA VAL A 124 -8.41 13.53 -6.56
C VAL A 124 -8.44 14.83 -5.74
N ASP A 125 -9.03 15.91 -6.26
CA ASP A 125 -9.07 17.24 -5.60
C ASP A 125 -9.68 17.17 -4.19
N LYS A 126 -10.61 16.25 -3.94
CA LYS A 126 -11.18 16.04 -2.59
C LYS A 126 -10.16 15.56 -1.56
N PHE A 127 -9.07 14.95 -2.01
CA PHE A 127 -7.96 14.45 -1.19
C PHE A 127 -6.82 15.47 -1.10
N LEU A 128 -6.94 16.62 -1.78
CA LEU A 128 -5.97 17.72 -1.80
C LEU A 128 -6.46 18.96 -1.05
N ASP A 129 -7.72 18.96 -0.59
CA ASP A 129 -8.29 20.05 0.20
C ASP A 129 -8.01 19.86 1.70
N PRO A 130 -7.21 20.72 2.35
CA PRO A 130 -6.93 20.63 3.78
C PRO A 130 -8.17 20.89 4.66
N ASP A 131 -9.21 21.53 4.14
CA ASP A 131 -10.43 21.86 4.86
C ASP A 131 -11.55 20.82 4.64
N TYR A 132 -11.28 19.76 3.87
CA TYR A 132 -12.24 18.70 3.56
C TYR A 132 -11.68 17.31 3.84
N LEU A 133 -12.42 16.52 4.62
CA LEU A 133 -12.13 15.10 4.85
C LEU A 133 -13.04 14.24 3.95
N PRO A 134 -12.50 13.49 2.96
CA PRO A 134 -13.29 12.60 2.14
C PRO A 134 -14.12 11.60 2.94
N THR A 135 -15.39 11.43 2.58
CA THR A 135 -16.26 10.40 3.16
C THR A 135 -15.82 9.00 2.72
N GLU A 136 -16.22 7.95 3.44
CA GLU A 136 -15.91 6.57 3.02
C GLU A 136 -16.43 6.23 1.62
N LYS A 137 -17.57 6.82 1.21
CA LYS A 137 -18.10 6.65 -0.14
C LYS A 137 -17.18 7.28 -1.19
N GLU A 138 -16.62 8.46 -0.90
CA GLU A 138 -15.67 9.13 -1.79
C GLU A 138 -14.32 8.43 -1.80
N LYS A 139 -13.87 7.89 -0.66
CA LYS A 139 -12.71 7.01 -0.57
C LYS A 139 -12.87 5.77 -1.44
N GLN A 140 -14.04 5.12 -1.41
CA GLN A 140 -14.31 3.97 -2.26
C GLN A 140 -14.43 4.35 -3.75
N ALA A 141 -15.01 5.50 -4.07
CA ALA A 141 -15.08 5.99 -5.44
C ALA A 141 -13.68 6.33 -5.99
N ALA A 142 -12.82 6.92 -5.15
CA ALA A 142 -11.43 7.18 -5.49
C ALA A 142 -10.65 5.89 -5.67
N GLU A 143 -10.80 4.91 -4.78
CA GLU A 143 -10.18 3.59 -4.91
C GLU A 143 -10.52 2.94 -6.25
N ALA A 144 -11.80 2.97 -6.68
CA ALA A 144 -12.19 2.47 -7.99
C ALA A 144 -11.47 3.19 -9.15
N CYS A 145 -11.33 4.53 -9.06
CA CYS A 145 -10.55 5.29 -10.04
C CYS A 145 -9.05 4.93 -10.01
N PHE A 146 -8.48 4.64 -8.84
CA PHE A 146 -7.10 4.16 -8.73
C PHE A 146 -6.95 2.75 -9.30
N ASP A 147 -7.93 1.87 -9.13
CA ASP A 147 -7.89 0.52 -9.69
C ASP A 147 -7.96 0.55 -11.23
N GLU A 148 -8.76 1.45 -11.81
CA GLU A 148 -8.73 1.76 -13.25
C GLU A 148 -7.39 2.36 -13.69
N GLY A 149 -6.77 3.15 -12.82
CA GLY A 149 -5.49 3.82 -12.99
C GLY A 149 -4.26 3.00 -12.61
N LEU A 150 -4.37 1.67 -12.58
CA LEU A 150 -3.26 0.79 -12.23
C LEU A 150 -2.06 0.97 -13.18
N LEU A 151 -0.86 1.05 -12.61
CA LEU A 151 0.40 1.12 -13.35
C LEU A 151 1.01 -0.28 -13.46
N PRO A 152 0.80 -1.00 -14.57
CA PRO A 152 1.15 -2.41 -14.65
C PRO A 152 2.66 -2.60 -14.60
N CYS A 153 3.13 -3.65 -13.91
CA CYS A 153 4.53 -4.08 -13.95
C CYS A 153 5.02 -4.25 -15.40
N THR A 154 4.18 -4.84 -16.24
CA THR A 154 4.43 -5.10 -17.66
C THR A 154 4.44 -3.84 -18.53
N GLY A 155 4.11 -2.67 -17.97
CA GLY A 155 4.22 -1.37 -18.63
C GLY A 155 5.65 -0.84 -18.76
N VAL A 156 6.64 -1.51 -18.14
CA VAL A 156 8.06 -1.14 -18.19
C VAL A 156 8.85 -2.16 -19.01
N ASP A 157 9.43 -1.71 -20.12
CA ASP A 157 10.24 -2.57 -21.00
C ASP A 157 11.43 -3.20 -20.25
N GLY A 158 11.56 -4.51 -20.35
CA GLY A 158 12.66 -5.28 -19.75
C GLY A 158 12.51 -5.57 -18.24
N GLN A 159 11.45 -5.11 -17.59
CA GLN A 159 11.14 -5.48 -16.21
C GLN A 159 10.55 -6.90 -16.15
N ALA A 160 11.08 -7.74 -15.26
CA ALA A 160 10.49 -9.06 -14.99
C ALA A 160 9.21 -8.92 -14.14
N CYS A 161 8.12 -9.52 -14.62
CA CYS A 161 6.79 -9.45 -14.02
C CYS A 161 6.22 -10.86 -13.87
N ASP A 162 6.60 -11.49 -12.75
CA ASP A 162 6.25 -12.87 -12.44
C ASP A 162 4.85 -12.96 -11.80
N TYR A 163 4.24 -14.14 -11.91
CA TYR A 163 3.05 -14.49 -11.15
C TYR A 163 3.42 -14.87 -9.72
N SER A 164 2.51 -14.63 -8.77
CA SER A 164 2.77 -15.00 -7.37
C SER A 164 2.91 -16.51 -7.20
N PRO A 165 3.97 -17.00 -6.51
CA PRO A 165 4.10 -18.42 -6.14
C PRO A 165 2.99 -18.90 -5.20
N ASP A 166 2.33 -17.96 -4.52
CA ASP A 166 1.24 -18.21 -3.57
C ASP A 166 -0.15 -18.19 -4.26
N CYS A 167 -0.18 -18.09 -5.60
CA CYS A 167 -1.39 -18.08 -6.42
C CYS A 167 -1.36 -19.17 -7.50
N LYS A 168 -2.49 -19.84 -7.73
CA LYS A 168 -2.64 -20.84 -8.79
C LYS A 168 -3.29 -20.26 -10.04
N GLU A 169 -2.97 -20.83 -11.19
CA GLU A 169 -3.62 -20.49 -12.45
C GLU A 169 -5.15 -20.64 -12.33
N GLY A 170 -5.88 -19.63 -12.78
CA GLY A 170 -7.34 -19.54 -12.69
C GLY A 170 -7.88 -18.83 -11.43
N GLU A 171 -7.05 -18.54 -10.44
CA GLU A 171 -7.44 -17.69 -9.29
C GLU A 171 -7.34 -16.19 -9.64
N ALA A 172 -8.09 -15.34 -8.93
CA ALA A 172 -8.13 -13.90 -9.18
C ALA A 172 -6.77 -13.19 -8.98
N CYS A 173 -5.90 -13.76 -8.13
CA CYS A 173 -4.53 -13.28 -7.91
C CYS A 173 -3.58 -13.65 -9.06
N HIS A 174 -3.99 -14.48 -10.02
CA HIS A 174 -3.11 -14.99 -11.08
C HIS A 174 -2.99 -13.96 -12.20
N ARG A 175 -2.32 -12.85 -11.87
CA ARG A 175 -2.10 -11.68 -12.73
C ARG A 175 -0.71 -11.13 -12.46
N ASN A 176 -0.12 -10.48 -13.45
CA ASN A 176 1.24 -9.93 -13.38
C ASN A 176 1.32 -8.45 -13.80
N ASP A 177 0.16 -7.80 -13.91
CA ASP A 177 0.06 -6.34 -13.88
C ASP A 177 0.38 -5.80 -12.47
N TRP A 178 -0.06 -6.51 -11.43
CA TRP A 178 0.46 -6.35 -10.07
C TRP A 178 1.88 -6.91 -9.94
N PHE A 179 2.64 -6.37 -8.99
CA PHE A 179 3.90 -6.97 -8.56
C PHE A 179 3.64 -8.06 -7.53
N THR A 180 4.45 -9.10 -7.55
CA THR A 180 4.47 -10.11 -6.48
C THR A 180 5.73 -9.98 -5.63
N CYS A 181 5.58 -10.24 -4.34
CA CYS A 181 6.69 -10.65 -3.50
C CYS A 181 7.17 -12.06 -3.90
N ASN A 182 8.33 -12.49 -3.40
CA ASN A 182 8.70 -13.90 -3.49
C ASN A 182 7.73 -14.74 -2.63
N GLY A 183 7.72 -16.06 -2.83
CA GLY A 183 6.79 -16.94 -2.13
C GLY A 183 6.88 -16.84 -0.61
N PHE A 184 5.75 -17.01 0.08
CA PHE A 184 5.66 -16.83 1.53
C PHE A 184 6.60 -17.76 2.32
N GLU A 185 6.77 -19.00 1.86
CA GLU A 185 7.65 -20.01 2.45
C GLU A 185 9.12 -19.88 2.00
N ASP A 186 9.46 -18.88 1.18
CA ASP A 186 10.83 -18.59 0.72
C ASP A 186 11.36 -17.30 1.38
N THR A 187 11.51 -16.23 0.61
CA THR A 187 12.15 -14.98 1.04
C THR A 187 11.18 -13.81 1.12
N LYS A 188 9.91 -14.02 0.74
CA LYS A 188 8.81 -13.05 0.87
C LYS A 188 9.11 -11.69 0.21
N CYS A 189 8.62 -10.59 0.77
CA CYS A 189 8.78 -9.27 0.17
C CYS A 189 10.21 -8.73 0.30
N LYS A 190 10.90 -8.96 1.43
CA LYS A 190 12.30 -8.55 1.57
C LYS A 190 13.21 -9.18 0.51
N GLY A 191 12.85 -10.36 0.02
CA GLY A 191 13.61 -11.12 -0.99
C GLY A 191 13.63 -10.47 -2.37
N VAL A 192 12.73 -9.52 -2.64
CA VAL A 192 12.68 -8.79 -3.92
C VAL A 192 13.96 -7.98 -4.14
N ASP A 193 14.39 -7.22 -3.13
CA ASP A 193 15.65 -6.46 -3.19
C ASP A 193 16.82 -7.24 -2.56
N ASN A 194 16.51 -8.17 -1.63
CA ASN A 194 17.50 -8.78 -0.74
C ASN A 194 18.39 -7.75 -0.03
N ALA A 195 17.79 -6.62 0.33
CA ALA A 195 18.47 -5.49 0.96
C ALA A 195 18.91 -5.82 2.39
N ALA A 196 19.88 -5.05 2.91
CA ALA A 196 20.24 -5.15 4.32
C ALA A 196 19.12 -4.63 5.23
N LEU A 197 19.06 -5.14 6.47
CA LEU A 197 18.15 -4.63 7.49
C LEU A 197 18.44 -3.15 7.77
N ASN A 198 17.39 -2.35 7.94
CA ASN A 198 17.43 -0.89 8.06
C ASN A 198 17.82 -0.15 6.76
N SER A 199 17.66 -0.78 5.60
CA SER A 199 17.76 -0.09 4.30
C SER A 199 16.67 0.97 4.12
N CYS A 200 15.54 0.80 4.82
CA CYS A 200 14.53 1.83 5.05
C CYS A 200 14.04 1.74 6.50
N LYS A 201 13.32 2.77 6.97
CA LYS A 201 12.98 2.91 8.38
C LYS A 201 11.56 2.39 8.67
N THR A 202 11.48 1.43 9.57
CA THR A 202 10.27 1.05 10.33
C THR A 202 10.60 1.14 11.82
N THR A 203 9.59 1.16 12.67
CA THR A 203 9.75 1.40 14.11
C THR A 203 9.72 0.12 14.95
N ILE A 204 9.11 -0.95 14.44
CA ILE A 204 8.95 -2.20 15.18
C ILE A 204 10.26 -3.01 15.21
N ALA A 205 10.86 -3.31 14.05
CA ALA A 205 12.04 -4.20 13.98
C ALA A 205 13.08 -3.80 12.93
N GLY A 206 12.96 -2.63 12.30
CA GLY A 206 13.81 -2.20 11.21
C GLY A 206 13.31 -2.72 9.85
N GLY A 207 13.53 -1.95 8.80
CA GLY A 207 12.88 -2.14 7.51
C GLY A 207 13.79 -2.64 6.39
N TYR A 208 13.19 -3.26 5.39
CA TYR A 208 13.79 -3.63 4.12
C TYR A 208 13.12 -2.87 2.97
N THR A 209 13.91 -2.34 2.04
CA THR A 209 13.35 -1.78 0.81
C THR A 209 12.77 -2.89 -0.07
N VAL A 210 11.71 -2.54 -0.78
CA VAL A 210 11.15 -3.33 -1.88
C VAL A 210 10.97 -2.39 -3.06
N SER A 211 11.78 -2.58 -4.09
CA SER A 211 11.98 -1.62 -5.18
C SER A 211 11.49 -2.16 -6.51
N LYS A 212 10.76 -1.33 -7.26
CA LYS A 212 10.28 -1.62 -8.63
C LYS A 212 10.32 -0.36 -9.48
N LYS A 213 10.07 -0.53 -10.78
CA LYS A 213 9.80 0.58 -11.70
C LYS A 213 8.36 0.54 -12.17
N VAL A 214 7.78 1.72 -12.39
CA VAL A 214 6.47 1.88 -13.03
C VAL A 214 6.57 2.92 -14.13
N LYS A 215 5.77 2.74 -15.19
CA LYS A 215 5.60 3.75 -16.23
C LYS A 215 4.42 4.63 -15.88
N LEU A 216 4.65 5.94 -15.79
CA LEU A 216 3.60 6.93 -15.57
C LEU A 216 2.69 7.04 -16.80
N PRO A 217 1.40 7.37 -16.60
CA PRO A 217 0.46 7.55 -17.70
C PRO A 217 0.82 8.75 -18.59
N ASP A 218 0.27 8.76 -19.79
CA ASP A 218 0.25 9.95 -20.66
C ASP A 218 -0.85 10.93 -20.18
N TYR A 219 -0.72 11.37 -18.93
CA TYR A 219 -1.65 12.25 -18.20
C TYR A 219 -0.86 13.41 -17.58
N VAL A 220 -1.49 14.57 -17.46
CA VAL A 220 -0.86 15.79 -16.93
C VAL A 220 -1.69 16.31 -15.76
N SER A 221 -1.01 16.58 -14.65
CA SER A 221 -1.60 17.26 -13.50
C SER A 221 -0.52 17.98 -12.72
N ASN A 222 -0.84 19.21 -12.28
CA ASN A 222 0.03 20.00 -11.42
C ASN A 222 0.11 19.42 -10.00
N HIS A 223 -0.90 18.67 -9.57
CA HIS A 223 -0.95 18.00 -8.27
C HIS A 223 -1.95 16.84 -8.36
N THR A 224 -1.42 15.62 -8.39
CA THR A 224 -2.20 14.38 -8.31
C THR A 224 -1.58 13.43 -7.28
N LEU A 225 -2.13 12.23 -7.15
CA LEU A 225 -1.72 11.22 -6.18
C LEU A 225 -1.24 9.96 -6.88
N LEU A 226 -0.11 9.43 -6.41
CA LEU A 226 0.35 8.07 -6.66
C LEU A 226 0.02 7.22 -5.43
N SER A 227 -0.93 6.29 -5.56
CA SER A 227 -1.35 5.41 -4.45
C SER A 227 -0.67 4.04 -4.56
N TRP A 228 -0.07 3.60 -3.48
CA TRP A 228 0.47 2.26 -3.26
C TRP A 228 -0.52 1.41 -2.48
N LYS A 229 -0.68 0.15 -2.89
CA LYS A 229 -1.53 -0.86 -2.26
C LYS A 229 -0.76 -2.17 -2.16
N TRP A 230 -0.74 -2.77 -0.97
CA TRP A 230 -0.16 -4.09 -0.75
C TRP A 230 -1.17 -5.00 -0.06
N ASN A 231 -1.47 -6.13 -0.70
CA ASN A 231 -2.35 -7.16 -0.19
C ASN A 231 -1.51 -8.30 0.39
N SER A 232 -1.73 -8.57 1.68
CA SER A 232 -1.11 -9.70 2.38
C SER A 232 -1.68 -11.02 1.87
N PHE A 233 -0.79 -11.98 1.63
CA PHE A 233 -1.16 -13.38 1.42
C PHE A 233 -1.41 -14.09 2.76
N GLN A 234 -0.52 -13.88 3.74
CA GLN A 234 -0.54 -14.59 5.02
C GLN A 234 -1.79 -14.26 5.86
N THR A 235 -2.29 -13.03 5.76
CA THR A 235 -3.32 -12.47 6.65
C THR A 235 -4.35 -11.66 5.87
N GLY A 236 -5.56 -11.48 6.43
CA GLY A 236 -6.63 -10.66 5.86
C GLY A 236 -6.39 -9.15 6.03
N GLN A 237 -5.32 -8.65 5.43
CA GLN A 237 -4.74 -7.33 5.67
C GLN A 237 -4.34 -6.64 4.36
N ILE A 238 -4.59 -5.33 4.27
CA ILE A 238 -4.15 -4.48 3.15
C ILE A 238 -3.45 -3.23 3.72
N TYR A 239 -2.36 -2.81 3.08
CA TYR A 239 -1.61 -1.60 3.42
C TYR A 239 -1.73 -0.60 2.30
N LEU A 240 -2.03 0.64 2.66
CA LEU A 240 -2.31 1.73 1.72
C LEU A 240 -1.50 2.96 2.10
N SER A 241 -0.94 3.63 1.11
CA SER A 241 -0.23 4.91 1.25
C SER A 241 -0.34 5.67 -0.06
N CYS A 242 -0.22 6.99 -0.03
CA CYS A 242 -0.18 7.78 -1.26
C CYS A 242 0.86 8.89 -1.19
N SER A 243 1.37 9.30 -2.34
CA SER A 243 2.34 10.40 -2.49
C SER A 243 1.79 11.47 -3.43
N ASP A 244 1.98 12.73 -3.05
CA ASP A 244 1.60 13.91 -3.83
C ASP A 244 2.62 14.17 -4.93
N ILE A 245 2.24 14.07 -6.19
CA ILE A 245 3.15 14.21 -7.34
C ILE A 245 2.59 15.17 -8.40
N ALA A 246 3.47 15.68 -9.26
CA ALA A 246 3.09 16.35 -10.49
C ALA A 246 3.55 15.55 -11.71
N ILE A 247 2.77 15.60 -12.79
CA ILE A 247 3.13 15.05 -14.10
C ILE A 247 2.95 16.19 -15.11
N GLN A 248 4.04 16.64 -15.74
CA GLN A 248 4.12 17.88 -16.55
C GLN A 248 4.93 17.73 -17.82
#